data_AF-A0A3M5UGY3-F1
#
_entry.id   AF-A0A3M5UGY3-F1
#
_cell.length_a   1.000
_cell.length_b   1.000
_cell.length_c   1.000
_cell.angle_alpha   90.00
_cell.angle_beta   90.00
_cell.angle_gamma   90.00
#
_symmetry.space_group_name_H-M   'P 1'
#
loop_
_entity.id
_entity.type
_entity.pdbx_description
1 polymer ?
#
loop_
_entity_poly.entity_id
_entity_poly.type
_entity_poly.pdbx_seq_one_letter_code
_entity_poly.pdbx_strand_id
1 'polypeptide(L)' 'MNVTLKESLSAGLIGGGISAVISLLINLSSPLPLVSLDNAIAHGITGLISGLISAFMGVFLLLRKLSKSPAK' A
#
# COMPACT_ATOMS: atom_id res chain seq x y z
N MET A 1 19.87 -9.57 -2.87
CA MET A 1 18.65 -8.96 -3.46
C MET A 1 19.03 -7.59 -4.02
N ASN A 2 18.53 -7.21 -5.20
CA ASN A 2 18.76 -5.86 -5.76
C ASN A 2 18.20 -4.79 -4.80
N VAL A 3 18.94 -3.71 -4.53
CA VAL A 3 18.52 -2.59 -3.66
C VAL A 3 17.17 -2.03 -4.11
N THR A 4 16.96 -1.86 -5.41
CA THR A 4 15.68 -1.41 -5.97
C THR A 4 14.53 -2.30 -5.53
N LEU A 5 14.71 -3.62 -5.61
CA LEU A 5 13.69 -4.59 -5.24
C LEU A 5 13.48 -4.62 -3.73
N LYS A 6 14.57 -4.55 -2.93
CA LYS A 6 14.51 -4.51 -1.47
C LYS A 6 13.73 -3.31 -0.95
N GLU A 7 14.07 -2.11 -1.41
CA GLU A 7 13.42 -0.88 -0.96
C GLU A 7 11.96 -0.81 -1.45
N SER A 8 11.69 -1.26 -2.68
CA SER A 8 10.30 -1.32 -3.20
C SER A 8 9.44 -2.31 -2.40
N LEU A 9 9.99 -3.47 -2.04
CA LEU A 9 9.27 -4.47 -1.24
C LEU A 9 9.01 -3.97 0.19
N SER A 10 10.00 -3.32 0.81
CA SER A 10 9.83 -2.68 2.12
C SER A 10 8.75 -1.61 2.07
N ALA A 11 8.76 -0.76 1.03
CA ALA A 11 7.75 0.26 0.82
C ALA A 11 6.36 -0.33 0.60
N GLY A 12 6.25 -1.40 -0.19
CA GLY A 12 5.00 -2.14 -0.38
C GLY A 12 4.45 -2.71 0.93
N LEU A 13 5.27 -3.33 1.76
CA LEU A 13 4.82 -3.86 3.06
C LEU A 13 4.32 -2.75 3.99
N ILE A 14 5.04 -1.62 4.05
CA ILE A 14 4.64 -0.45 4.86
C ILE A 14 3.34 0.14 4.31
N GLY A 15 3.25 0.39 3.01
CA GLY A 15 2.08 0.99 2.37
C GLY A 15 0.84 0.11 2.45
N GLY A 16 1.01 -1.21 2.31
CA GLY A 16 -0.05 -2.19 2.50
C GLY A 16 -0.55 -2.23 3.93
N GLY A 17 0.35 -2.28 4.92
CA GLY A 17 -0.02 -2.26 6.34
C GLY A 17 -0.81 -1.00 6.72
N ILE A 18 -0.32 0.18 6.32
CA ILE A 18 -0.98 1.46 6.59
C ILE A 18 -2.37 1.51 5.92
N SER A 19 -2.46 1.14 4.64
CA SER A 19 -3.73 1.18 3.90
C SER A 19 -4.75 0.18 4.43
N ALA A 20 -4.31 -0.99 4.90
CA ALA A 20 -5.18 -1.98 5.54
C ALA A 20 -5.84 -1.43 6.81
N VAL A 21 -5.03 -0.82 7.69
CA VAL A 21 -5.51 -0.22 8.94
C VAL A 21 -6.47 0.94 8.63
N ILE A 22 -6.10 1.82 7.71
CA ILE A 22 -6.94 2.97 7.34
C ILE A 22 -8.28 2.50 6.75
N SER A 23 -8.28 1.59 5.76
CA SER A 23 -9.54 1.10 5.16
C SER A 23 -10.44 0.40 6.17
N LEU A 24 -9.86 -0.37 7.11
CA LEU A 24 -10.63 -1.02 8.17
C LEU A 24 -11.25 0.00 9.13
N LEU A 25 -10.49 1.00 9.57
CA LEU A 25 -10.98 2.06 10.47
C LEU A 25 -12.05 2.93 9.81
N ILE A 26 -11.88 3.29 8.54
CA ILE A 26 -12.86 4.07 7.77
C ILE A 26 -14.18 3.28 7.68
N ASN A 27 -14.12 1.98 7.41
CA ASN A 27 -15.34 1.19 7.29
C ASN A 27 -16.05 1.03 8.64
N LEU A 28 -15.31 0.76 9.73
CA LEU A 28 -15.89 0.66 11.08
C LEU A 28 -16.50 1.97 11.57
N SER A 29 -15.99 3.12 11.12
CA SER A 29 -16.47 4.45 11.53
C SER A 29 -17.57 4.99 10.61
N SER A 30 -17.96 4.24 9.58
CA SER A 30 -18.92 4.70 8.58
C SER A 30 -20.36 4.57 9.10
N PRO A 31 -21.22 5.59 8.94
CA PRO A 31 -22.63 5.51 9.36
C PRO A 31 -23.50 4.68 8.40
N LEU A 32 -22.89 3.87 7.53
CA LEU A 32 -23.59 3.10 6.51
C LEU A 32 -24.19 1.81 7.09
N PRO A 33 -25.33 1.33 6.56
CA PRO A 33 -26.04 0.17 7.10
C PRO A 33 -25.28 -1.17 7.01
N LEU A 34 -24.11 -1.21 6.37
CA LEU A 34 -23.26 -2.39 6.16
C LEU A 34 -22.01 -2.40 7.07
N VAL A 35 -22.12 -1.87 8.29
CA VAL A 35 -21.05 -1.93 9.31
C VAL A 35 -20.93 -3.30 9.98
N SER A 36 -20.83 -4.37 9.20
CA SER A 36 -20.45 -5.69 9.74
C SER A 36 -18.93 -5.81 9.85
N LEU A 37 -18.47 -6.59 10.83
CA LEU A 37 -17.06 -6.91 10.98
C LEU A 37 -16.48 -7.55 9.70
N ASP A 38 -17.27 -8.41 9.05
CA ASP A 38 -16.88 -9.06 7.79
C ASP A 38 -16.63 -8.04 6.66
N ASN A 39 -17.47 -7.00 6.57
CA ASN A 39 -17.29 -5.93 5.59
C ASN A 39 -16.02 -5.11 5.91
N ALA A 40 -15.77 -4.82 7.18
CA ALA A 40 -14.56 -4.11 7.62
C ALA A 40 -13.28 -4.89 7.30
N ILE A 41 -13.29 -6.21 7.51
CA ILE A 41 -12.19 -7.11 7.14
C ILE A 41 -11.98 -7.12 5.63
N ALA A 42 -13.06 -7.25 4.84
CA ALA A 42 -12.97 -7.22 3.39
C ALA A 42 -12.35 -5.90 2.88
N HIS A 43 -12.76 -4.76 3.44
CA HIS A 43 -12.14 -3.47 3.12
C HIS A 43 -10.70 -3.37 3.59
N GLY A 44 -10.34 -3.90 4.76
CA GLY A 44 -8.95 -4.01 5.21
C GLY A 44 -8.07 -4.79 4.24
N ILE A 45 -8.54 -5.94 3.72
CA ILE A 45 -7.81 -6.75 2.74
C ILE A 45 -7.63 -6.00 1.42
N THR A 46 -8.68 -5.36 0.91
CA THR A 46 -8.57 -4.56 -0.32
C THR A 46 -7.64 -3.35 -0.13
N GLY A 47 -7.67 -2.72 1.05
CA GLY A 47 -6.73 -1.67 1.46
C GLY A 47 -5.29 -2.18 1.49
N LEU A 48 -5.06 -3.38 2.04
CA LEU A 48 -3.74 -4.01 2.06
C LEU A 48 -3.17 -4.19 0.65
N ILE A 49 -3.95 -4.79 -0.25
CA ILE A 49 -3.50 -5.11 -1.61
C ILE A 49 -3.24 -3.82 -2.40
N SER A 50 -4.15 -2.86 -2.34
CA SER A 50 -3.99 -1.58 -3.05
C SER A 50 -2.81 -0.76 -2.52
N GLY A 51 -2.64 -0.69 -1.19
CA GLY A 51 -1.51 -0.04 -0.55
C GLY A 51 -0.17 -0.69 -0.90
N LEU A 52 -0.12 -2.02 -0.92
CA LEU A 52 1.07 -2.78 -1.26
C LEU A 52 1.53 -2.50 -2.68
N ILE A 53 0.60 -2.58 -3.64
CA ILE A 53 0.90 -2.34 -5.06
C ILE A 53 1.30 -0.89 -5.29
N SER A 54 0.55 0.06 -4.72
CA SER A 54 0.78 1.50 -4.90
C SER A 54 2.14 1.93 -4.36
N ALA A 55 2.47 1.57 -3.12
CA ALA A 55 3.74 1.95 -2.50
C ALA A 55 4.93 1.23 -3.15
N PHE A 56 4.79 -0.05 -3.51
CA PHE A 56 5.80 -0.78 -4.26
C PHE A 56 6.09 -0.11 -5.60
N MET A 57 5.06 0.16 -6.39
CA MET A 57 5.23 0.78 -7.71
C MET A 57 5.79 2.19 -7.64
N GLY A 58 5.34 3.00 -6.67
CA GLY A 58 5.85 4.35 -6.46
C GLY A 58 7.37 4.36 -6.24
N VAL A 59 7.86 3.54 -5.31
CA VAL A 59 9.30 3.46 -5.00
C VAL A 59 10.07 2.79 -6.12
N PHE A 60 9.55 1.73 -6.72
CA PHE A 60 10.19 1.03 -7.84
C PHE A 60 10.43 1.96 -9.03
N LEU A 61 9.40 2.71 -9.44
CA LEU A 61 9.49 3.63 -10.57
C LEU A 61 10.43 4.80 -10.27
N LEU A 62 10.40 5.33 -9.04
CA LEU A 62 11.33 6.38 -8.61
C LEU A 62 12.78 5.91 -8.71
N LEU A 63 13.12 4.77 -8.10
CA LEU A 63 14.48 4.22 -8.12
C LEU A 63 14.93 3.83 -9.54
N ARG A 64 14.00 3.35 -10.38
CA ARG A 64 14.27 3.08 -11.79
C ARG A 64 14.57 4.34 -12.59
N LYS A 65 13.91 5.48 -12.29
CA LYS A 65 14.23 6.77 -12.92
C LYS A 65 15.58 7.29 -12.46
N LEU A 66 15.87 7.21 -11.16
CA LEU A 66 17.15 7.67 -10.58
C LEU A 66 18.35 6.86 -11.10
N SER A 67 18.19 5.56 -11.32
CA SER A 67 19.26 4.72 -11.88
C SER A 67 19.53 4.96 -13.38
N LYS A 68 18.58 5.54 -14.13
CA LYS A 68 18.73 5.84 -15.55
C LYS A 68 19.11 7.29 -15.85
N SER A 69 18.89 8.21 -14.92
CA SER A 69 19.28 9.61 -15.10
C SER A 69 20.76 9.75 -14.73
N PRO A 70 21.68 10.00 -15.68
CA PRO A 70 22.99 10.50 -15.29
C PRO A 70 22.75 11.81 -14.56
N ALA A 71 23.27 11.93 -13.33
CA ALA A 71 23.32 13.19 -12.61
C ALA A 71 23.95 14.22 -13.55
N LYS A 72 23.15 15.22 -13.94
CA LYS A 72 23.60 16.31 -14.80
C LYS A 72 24.18 17.40 -13.90
#